data_AF-A0A0G0CYC1-F1
#
_entry.id   AF-A0A0G0CYC1-F1
#
_cell.length_a   1.000
_cell.length_b   1.000
_cell.length_c   1.000
_cell.angle_alpha   90.00
_cell.angle_beta   90.00
_cell.angle_gamma   90.00
#
_symmetry.space_group_name_H-M   'P 1'
#
loop_
_entity.id
_entity.type
_entity.pdbx_description
1 polymer ?
#
loop_
_entity_poly.entity_id
_entity_poly.type
_entity_poly.pdbx_seq_one_letter_code
_entity_poly.pdbx_strand_id
1 'polypeptide(L)'
;MRGIKTKSKIRWRRAAIFVALFIIFIILLNSVNRVYKKKKEVEKALTQMQSEMVALEDRNEFLKNSLEKLKTKEGVEFEIRKKLNVAEVGESVAIIVEGEEVPNTPKLEVSTWQKIKDFFGGLFE
;
A
#
# COMPACT_ATOMS: atom_id res chain seq x y z
N MET A 1 23.21 9.67 -72.70
CA MET A 1 22.19 9.61 -71.61
C MET A 1 22.67 8.70 -70.48
N ARG A 2 23.36 9.23 -69.45
CA ARG A 2 23.67 8.49 -68.22
C ARG A 2 23.74 9.47 -67.06
N GLY A 3 22.93 9.29 -66.01
CA GLY A 3 23.11 10.14 -64.83
C GLY A 3 22.00 10.18 -63.77
N ILE A 4 21.26 9.11 -63.47
CA ILE A 4 20.34 9.13 -62.30
C ILE A 4 20.23 7.75 -61.63
N LYS A 5 21.33 7.16 -61.13
CA LYS A 5 21.24 5.93 -60.29
C LYS A 5 22.06 5.96 -58.98
N THR A 6 22.68 7.08 -58.62
CA THR A 6 23.53 7.17 -57.40
C THR A 6 22.82 7.81 -56.20
N LYS A 7 21.75 8.60 -56.42
CA LYS A 7 21.06 9.34 -55.34
C LYS A 7 20.28 8.43 -54.38
N SER A 8 19.77 7.28 -54.84
CA SER A 8 18.98 6.37 -53.98
C SER A 8 19.84 5.69 -52.91
N LYS A 9 21.00 5.15 -53.26
CA LYS A 9 21.90 4.41 -52.35
C LYS A 9 22.34 5.24 -51.13
N ILE A 10 22.54 6.54 -51.31
CA ILE A 10 22.88 7.49 -50.24
C ILE A 10 21.70 7.77 -49.30
N ARG A 11 20.48 7.87 -49.84
CA ARG A 11 19.27 8.06 -49.04
C ARG A 11 18.98 6.85 -48.13
N TRP A 12 19.21 5.63 -48.64
CA TRP A 12 19.04 4.40 -47.84
C TRP A 12 20.08 4.27 -46.72
N ARG A 13 21.35 4.63 -46.95
CA ARG A 13 22.36 4.68 -45.88
C ARG A 13 21.99 5.69 -44.79
N ARG A 14 21.53 6.89 -45.17
CA ARG A 14 21.08 7.91 -44.20
C ARG A 14 19.85 7.43 -43.43
N ALA A 15 18.88 6.83 -44.10
CA ALA A 15 17.70 6.25 -43.44
C ALA A 15 18.09 5.14 -42.45
N ALA A 16 19.01 4.25 -42.83
CA ALA A 16 19.51 3.20 -41.92
C ALA A 16 20.21 3.78 -40.68
N ILE A 17 21.03 4.82 -40.85
CA ILE A 17 21.67 5.52 -39.72
C ILE A 17 20.62 6.19 -38.82
N PHE A 18 19.62 6.85 -39.40
CA PHE A 18 18.53 7.45 -38.63
C PHE A 18 17.74 6.41 -37.84
N VAL A 19 17.43 5.26 -38.44
CA VAL A 19 16.73 4.17 -37.76
C VAL A 19 17.59 3.60 -36.63
N ALA A 20 18.89 3.41 -36.84
CA ALA A 20 19.80 2.95 -35.79
C ALA A 20 19.85 3.95 -34.61
N LEU A 21 19.96 5.25 -34.90
CA LEU A 21 19.92 6.30 -33.87
C LEU A 21 18.58 6.34 -33.14
N PHE A 22 17.48 6.14 -33.86
CA PHE A 22 16.14 6.11 -33.26
C PHE A 22 15.96 4.90 -32.31
N ILE A 23 16.48 3.74 -32.68
CA ILE A 23 16.47 2.55 -31.82
C ILE A 23 17.30 2.82 -30.55
N ILE A 24 18.51 3.40 -30.69
CA ILE A 24 19.34 3.79 -29.54
C ILE A 24 18.60 4.78 -28.64
N PHE A 25 17.91 5.75 -29.22
CA PHE A 25 17.12 6.73 -28.48
C PHE A 25 16.00 6.09 -27.66
N ILE A 26 15.27 5.11 -28.22
CA ILE A 26 14.24 4.36 -27.49
C ILE A 26 14.85 3.56 -26.33
N ILE A 27 16.02 2.94 -26.51
CA ILE A 27 16.71 2.20 -25.45
C ILE A 27 17.10 3.14 -24.30
N LEU A 28 17.61 4.34 -24.61
CA LEU A 28 17.96 5.34 -23.60
C LEU A 28 16.74 5.82 -22.82
N LEU A 29 15.61 6.09 -23.47
CA LEU A 29 14.35 6.46 -22.81
C LEU A 29 13.88 5.38 -21.82
N ASN A 30 13.95 4.11 -22.22
CA ASN A 30 13.60 2.99 -21.34
C ASN A 30 14.55 2.87 -20.14
N SER A 31 15.84 3.14 -20.35
CA SER A 31 16.86 3.13 -19.27
C SER A 31 16.60 4.22 -18.23
N VAL A 32 16.33 5.45 -18.68
CA VAL A 32 16.04 6.59 -17.78
C VAL A 32 14.78 6.32 -16.95
N ASN A 33 13.72 5.79 -17.57
CA ASN A 33 12.48 5.43 -16.88
C ASN A 33 12.71 4.37 -15.79
N ARG A 34 13.62 3.42 -16.01
CA ARG A 34 13.95 2.36 -15.04
C ARG A 34 14.67 2.92 -13.81
N VAL A 35 15.64 3.80 -14.03
CA VAL A 35 16.41 4.45 -12.95
C VAL A 35 15.51 5.36 -12.12
N TYR A 36 14.63 6.11 -12.78
CA TYR A 36 13.71 7.02 -12.08
C TYR A 36 12.71 6.27 -11.18
N LYS A 37 12.13 5.16 -11.67
CA LYS A 37 11.27 4.30 -10.86
C LYS A 37 12.02 3.71 -9.66
N LYS A 38 13.24 3.23 -9.87
CA LYS A 38 14.06 2.66 -8.80
C LYS A 38 14.41 3.66 -7.71
N LYS A 39 14.69 4.92 -8.06
CA LYS A 39 14.91 6.00 -7.07
C LYS A 39 13.68 6.19 -6.17
N LYS A 40 12.49 6.26 -6.77
CA LYS A 40 11.22 6.47 -6.04
C LYS A 40 10.85 5.27 -5.17
N GLU A 41 11.15 4.05 -5.61
CA GLU A 41 10.95 2.83 -4.82
C GLU A 41 11.88 2.78 -3.60
N VAL A 42 13.15 3.13 -3.76
CA VAL A 42 14.12 3.16 -2.66
C VAL A 42 13.73 4.21 -1.61
N GLU A 43 13.29 5.39 -2.02
CA GLU A 43 12.86 6.44 -1.09
C GLU A 43 11.65 6.00 -0.27
N LYS A 44 10.64 5.38 -0.91
CA LYS A 44 9.49 4.80 -0.20
C LYS A 44 9.88 3.67 0.76
N ALA A 45 10.78 2.79 0.33
CA ALA A 45 11.26 1.70 1.17
C ALA A 45 12.01 2.22 2.40
N LEU A 46 12.82 3.28 2.26
CA LEU A 46 13.50 3.93 3.38
C LEU A 46 12.50 4.52 4.37
N THR A 47 11.47 5.22 3.90
CA THR A 47 10.42 5.77 4.78
C THR A 47 9.67 4.66 5.52
N GLN A 48 9.34 3.56 4.85
CA GLN A 48 8.68 2.40 5.47
C GLN A 48 9.58 1.76 6.53
N MET A 49 10.85 1.48 6.20
CA MET A 49 11.80 0.89 7.15
C MET A 49 12.04 1.79 8.37
N GLN A 50 12.10 3.11 8.19
CA GLN A 50 12.19 4.06 9.31
C GLN A 50 10.94 4.01 10.19
N SER A 51 9.74 3.98 9.58
CA SER A 51 8.49 3.88 10.34
C SER A 51 8.37 2.56 11.11
N GLU A 52 8.83 1.46 10.53
CA GLU A 52 8.88 0.15 11.18
C GLU A 52 9.87 0.14 12.35
N MET A 53 11.05 0.74 12.19
CA MET A 53 12.02 0.89 13.28
C MET A 53 11.44 1.64 14.47
N VAL A 54 10.80 2.79 14.24
CA VAL A 54 10.17 3.56 15.31
C VAL A 54 9.07 2.74 16.00
N ALA A 55 8.20 2.08 15.24
CA ALA A 55 7.15 1.24 15.81
C ALA A 55 7.69 0.04 16.61
N LEU A 56 8.83 -0.53 16.20
CA LEU A 56 9.52 -1.60 16.93
C LEU A 56 10.16 -1.09 18.22
N GLU A 57 10.74 0.11 18.20
CA GLU A 57 11.33 0.75 19.36
C GLU A 57 10.26 1.11 20.41
N ASP A 58 9.16 1.72 19.98
CA ASP A 58 8.00 2.02 20.84
C ASP A 58 7.42 0.75 21.48
N ARG A 59 7.30 -0.33 20.70
CA ARG A 59 6.86 -1.63 21.22
C ARG A 59 7.83 -2.17 22.26
N ASN A 60 9.13 -2.11 21.98
CA ASN A 60 10.15 -2.60 22.90
C ASN A 60 10.13 -1.82 24.22
N GLU A 61 9.99 -0.50 24.16
CA GLU A 61 9.85 0.34 25.34
C GLU A 61 8.57 0.01 26.14
N PHE A 62 7.43 -0.11 25.45
CA PHE A 62 6.18 -0.53 26.07
C PHE A 62 6.29 -1.90 26.77
N LEU A 63 6.93 -2.87 26.10
CA LEU A 63 7.16 -4.21 26.64
C LEU A 63 8.10 -4.17 27.85
N LYS A 64 9.17 -3.38 27.82
CA LYS A 64 10.08 -3.19 28.96
C LYS A 64 9.34 -2.58 30.16
N ASN A 65 8.61 -1.50 29.94
CA ASN A 65 7.82 -0.84 30.98
C ASN A 65 6.77 -1.78 31.58
N SER A 66 6.12 -2.58 30.74
CA SER A 66 5.16 -3.61 31.19
C SER A 66 5.86 -4.68 32.03
N LEU A 67 7.04 -5.13 31.60
CA LEU A 67 7.82 -6.15 32.31
C LEU A 67 8.34 -5.64 33.66
N GLU A 68 8.72 -4.36 33.75
CA GLU A 68 9.08 -3.71 35.02
C GLU A 68 7.87 -3.64 35.96
N LYS A 69 6.70 -3.25 35.46
CA LYS A 69 5.45 -3.28 36.25
C LYS A 69 5.15 -4.68 36.77
N LEU A 70 5.20 -5.70 35.92
CA LEU A 70 4.96 -7.09 36.32
C LEU A 70 6.03 -7.68 37.27
N LYS A 71 7.22 -7.09 37.38
CA LYS A 71 8.21 -7.53 38.38
C LYS A 71 7.87 -7.08 39.80
N THR A 72 7.02 -6.06 39.96
CA THR A 72 6.59 -5.57 41.27
C THR A 72 5.43 -6.42 41.81
N LYS A 73 5.35 -6.60 43.13
CA LYS A 73 4.25 -7.34 43.77
C LYS A 73 2.88 -6.71 43.44
N GLU A 74 2.81 -5.39 43.47
CA GLU A 74 1.62 -4.59 43.15
C GLU A 74 1.19 -4.76 41.68
N GLY A 75 2.15 -4.83 40.74
CA GLY A 75 1.84 -5.04 39.32
C GLY A 75 1.38 -6.45 38.99
N VAL A 76 1.91 -7.48 39.67
CA VAL A 76 1.38 -8.85 39.56
C VAL A 76 -0.05 -8.91 40.07
N GLU A 77 -0.32 -8.31 41.22
CA GLU A 77 -1.65 -8.29 41.82
C GLU A 77 -2.66 -7.53 40.94
N PHE A 78 -2.28 -6.38 40.39
CA PHE A 78 -3.11 -5.62 39.45
C PHE A 78 -3.48 -6.42 38.20
N GLU A 79 -2.50 -7.11 37.58
CA GLU A 79 -2.75 -7.95 36.40
C GLU A 79 -3.63 -9.16 36.73
N ILE A 80 -3.49 -9.75 37.92
CA ILE A 80 -4.36 -10.83 38.41
C ILE A 80 -5.80 -10.32 38.60
N ARG A 81 -6.00 -9.20 39.30
CA ARG A 81 -7.33 -8.59 39.50
C ARG A 81 -8.01 -8.28 38.16
N LYS A 82 -7.26 -7.72 37.21
CA LYS A 82 -7.75 -7.37 35.87
C LYS A 82 -8.09 -8.59 35.00
N LYS A 83 -7.25 -9.62 34.98
CA LYS A 83 -7.45 -10.79 34.09
C LYS A 83 -8.43 -11.82 34.64
N LEU A 84 -8.46 -11.98 35.96
CA LEU A 84 -9.27 -13.00 36.61
C LEU A 84 -10.54 -12.41 37.26
N ASN A 85 -10.78 -11.10 37.13
CA ASN A 85 -11.89 -10.38 37.76
C ASN A 85 -12.02 -10.69 39.26
N VAL A 86 -10.89 -10.91 39.94
CA VAL A 86 -10.86 -11.22 41.37
C VAL A 86 -10.78 -9.92 42.15
N ALA A 87 -11.65 -9.76 43.14
CA ALA A 87 -11.61 -8.67 44.08
C ALA A 87 -11.00 -9.15 45.42
N GLU A 88 -10.57 -8.20 46.25
CA GLU A 88 -10.13 -8.51 47.60
C GLU A 88 -11.28 -9.10 48.43
N VAL A 89 -10.96 -9.80 49.53
CA VAL A 89 -11.98 -10.41 50.41
C VAL A 89 -12.84 -9.30 51.04
N GLY A 90 -13.98 -8.99 50.42
CA GLY A 90 -14.90 -7.93 50.86
C GLY A 90 -15.47 -7.02 49.76
N GLU A 91 -14.94 -7.08 48.52
CA GLU A 91 -15.41 -6.25 47.39
C GLU A 91 -16.25 -7.06 46.38
N SER A 92 -17.32 -6.47 45.83
CA SER A 92 -18.23 -7.13 44.86
C SER A 92 -18.03 -6.58 43.44
N VAL A 93 -17.85 -7.47 42.45
CA VAL A 93 -17.65 -7.10 41.04
C VAL A 93 -19.00 -7.08 40.30
N ALA A 94 -19.34 -5.96 39.65
CA ALA A 94 -20.53 -5.82 38.81
C ALA A 94 -20.14 -5.87 37.33
N ILE A 95 -20.76 -6.76 36.55
CA ILE A 95 -20.57 -6.86 35.09
C ILE A 95 -21.80 -6.27 34.41
N ILE A 96 -21.61 -5.22 33.62
CA ILE A 96 -22.67 -4.59 32.83
C ILE A 96 -22.58 -5.14 31.41
N VAL A 97 -23.66 -5.77 30.93
CA VAL A 97 -23.79 -6.24 29.55
C VAL A 97 -24.69 -5.24 28.81
N GLU A 98 -24.12 -4.53 27.83
CA GLU A 98 -24.90 -3.71 26.90
C GLU A 98 -25.59 -4.65 25.89
N GLY A 99 -26.92 -4.50 25.78
CA GLY A 99 -27.74 -5.31 24.87
C GLY A 99 -27.39 -5.03 23.42
N GLU A 100 -27.35 -6.09 22.61
CA GLU A 100 -27.04 -6.03 21.18
C GLU A 100 -28.02 -5.10 20.44
N GLU A 101 -27.51 -3.98 19.93
CA GLU A 101 -28.24 -3.17 18.96
C GLU A 101 -28.39 -3.93 17.65
N VAL A 102 -29.65 -4.08 17.21
CA VAL A 102 -30.05 -4.77 15.98
C VAL A 102 -29.39 -4.09 14.77
N PRO A 103 -28.60 -4.79 13.94
CA PRO A 103 -27.97 -4.16 12.80
C PRO A 103 -29.02 -3.76 11.77
N ASN A 104 -29.15 -2.45 11.55
CA ASN A 104 -29.88 -1.89 10.43
C ASN A 104 -29.34 -2.49 9.12
N THR A 105 -30.24 -3.10 8.36
CA THR A 105 -29.97 -3.76 7.09
C THR A 105 -29.35 -2.75 6.11
N PRO A 106 -28.14 -2.98 5.57
CA PRO A 106 -27.55 -2.05 4.60
C PRO A 106 -28.38 -2.04 3.32
N LYS A 107 -28.84 -0.83 2.96
CA LYS A 107 -29.46 -0.51 1.67
C LYS A 107 -28.54 -0.98 0.56
N LEU A 108 -29.04 -1.86 -0.31
CA LEU A 108 -28.31 -2.35 -1.49
C LEU A 108 -27.91 -1.15 -2.36
N GLU A 109 -26.62 -0.82 -2.38
CA GLU A 109 -26.08 0.17 -3.30
C GLU A 109 -26.15 -0.41 -4.71
N VAL A 110 -26.95 0.23 -5.58
CA VAL A 110 -27.02 -0.11 -6.99
C VAL A 110 -25.63 0.00 -7.61
N SER A 111 -25.14 -1.14 -8.09
CA SER A 111 -23.83 -1.28 -8.68
C SER A 111 -23.73 -0.36 -9.89
N THR A 112 -22.66 0.43 -9.98
CA THR A 112 -22.36 1.33 -11.10
C THR A 112 -22.42 0.63 -12.46
N TRP A 113 -22.27 -0.70 -12.49
CA TRP A 113 -22.47 -1.55 -13.66
C TRP A 113 -23.92 -1.65 -14.15
N GLN A 114 -24.91 -1.61 -13.26
CA GLN A 114 -26.32 -1.60 -13.64
C GLN A 114 -26.67 -0.30 -14.38
N LYS A 115 -26.17 0.85 -13.89
CA LYS A 115 -26.35 2.15 -14.56
C LYS A 115 -25.73 2.19 -15.96
N ILE A 116 -24.58 1.55 -16.15
CA ILE A 116 -23.93 1.46 -17.47
C ILE A 116 -24.75 0.58 -18.41
N LYS A 117 -25.25 -0.57 -17.94
CA LYS A 117 -26.07 -1.47 -18.76
C LYS A 117 -27.36 -0.79 -19.24
N ASP A 118 -28.02 -0.05 -18.35
CA ASP A 118 -29.27 0.66 -18.67
C ASP A 118 -29.04 1.78 -19.69
N PHE A 119 -27.89 2.47 -19.63
CA PHE A 119 -27.53 3.52 -20.58
C PHE A 119 -27.29 2.99 -22.00
N PHE A 120 -26.60 1.85 -22.14
CA PHE A 120 -26.37 1.26 -23.48
C PHE A 120 -27.61 0.55 -24.04
N GLY A 121 -28.50 0.02 -23.18
CA GLY A 121 -29.75 -0.60 -23.61
C GLY A 121 -30.69 0.36 -24.35
N GLY A 122 -30.79 1.61 -23.91
CA GLY A 122 -31.64 2.63 -24.53
C GLY A 122 -31.04 3.33 -25.76
N LEU A 123 -29.82 2.98 -26.18
CA LEU A 123 -29.11 3.62 -27.30
C LEU A 123 -29.19 2.81 -28.60
N PHE A 124 -29.69 1.57 -28.53
CA PHE A 124 -29.85 0.65 -29.67
C PHE A 124 -31.31 0.29 -29.97
N GLU A 125 -32.26 1.06 -29.42
CA GLU A 125 -33.69 1.10 -29.77
C GLU A 125 -34.00 2.43 -30.46
#